data_AF-A0ABD7PME4-F1
#
_entry.id   AF-A0ABD7PME4-F1
#
_cell.length_a   1.000
_cell.length_b   1.000
_cell.length_c   1.000
_cell.angle_alpha   90.00
_cell.angle_beta   90.00
_cell.angle_gamma   90.00
#
_symmetry.space_group_name_H-M   'P 1'
#
loop_
_entity.id
_entity.type
_entity.pdbx_description
1 polymer ?
#
loop_
_entity_poly.entity_id
_entity_poly.type
_entity_poly.pdbx_seq_one_letter_code
_entity_poly.pdbx_strand_id
1 'polypeptide(L)'
;MTRLWQGDIDGARKALLEVLDETALADARLAGWYSVWLGAAYENEGDNQTSIAHYKKARSRLSAWLNVPFKGEIDTRIEAEGAKTSLQRTLLATNHHGPQAVGDLVWKLNNQAKVLLDGTASSRAKEEAVRMYGELLGFDASRPDNEFGLGPDVTWIDPDTKAGAAFELKTEKLYPAEYTKAEVGQAHNHIQWLAETEKETAWEGLLIVGPPGVCKGEASPSDNIYLCETQALAARMREFAAKVDDTRGRTAIERWTILNEIGGLSEWQASGWFRALAKTRLKSLKH
;
A
#
# COMPACT_ATOMS: atom_id res chain seq x y z
N MET A 1 5.57 -1.11 40.75
CA MET A 1 6.22 -1.48 39.47
C MET A 1 6.84 -2.88 39.51
N THR A 2 7.50 -3.30 40.58
CA THR A 2 8.10 -4.65 40.70
C THR A 2 7.14 -5.80 40.38
N ARG A 3 5.86 -5.70 40.78
CA ARG A 3 4.82 -6.72 40.51
C ARG A 3 4.47 -6.89 39.02
N LEU A 4 4.33 -5.78 38.29
CA LEU A 4 4.08 -5.78 36.84
C LEU A 4 5.19 -6.53 36.09
N TRP A 5 6.43 -6.35 36.53
CA TRP A 5 7.62 -6.96 35.92
C TRP A 5 7.78 -8.44 36.29
N GLN A 6 7.08 -8.88 37.33
CA GLN A 6 7.00 -10.28 37.78
C GLN A 6 5.80 -11.02 37.17
N GLY A 7 5.01 -10.36 36.31
CA GLY A 7 3.80 -10.92 35.72
C GLY A 7 2.59 -10.93 36.66
N ASP A 8 2.71 -10.37 37.87
CA ASP A 8 1.59 -10.20 38.80
C ASP A 8 0.79 -8.93 38.46
N ILE A 9 -0.01 -9.04 37.38
CA ILE A 9 -0.79 -7.93 36.83
C ILE A 9 -1.89 -7.47 37.79
N ASP A 10 -2.57 -8.42 38.43
CA ASP A 10 -3.60 -8.15 39.45
C ASP A 10 -3.05 -7.44 40.67
N GLY A 11 -1.96 -7.96 41.24
CA GLY A 11 -1.31 -7.37 42.40
C GLY A 11 -0.69 -6.01 42.10
N ALA A 12 -0.27 -5.77 40.85
CA ALA A 12 0.19 -4.46 40.40
C ALA A 12 -0.96 -3.45 40.29
N ARG A 13 -2.09 -3.86 39.70
CA ARG A 13 -3.28 -3.01 39.55
C ARG A 13 -3.86 -2.60 40.90
N LYS A 14 -4.00 -3.56 41.83
CA LYS A 14 -4.49 -3.28 43.19
C LYS A 14 -3.62 -2.24 43.88
N ALA A 15 -2.30 -2.43 43.83
CA ALA A 15 -1.35 -1.50 44.44
C ALA A 15 -1.39 -0.10 43.81
N LEU A 16 -1.61 0.00 42.49
CA LEU A 16 -1.74 1.30 41.80
C LEU A 16 -3.07 1.99 42.12
N LEU A 17 -4.17 1.25 42.22
CA LEU A 17 -5.49 1.78 42.57
C LEU A 17 -5.55 2.29 44.01
N GLU A 18 -4.94 1.56 44.95
CA GLU A 18 -4.91 1.92 46.38
C GLU A 18 -4.32 3.31 46.64
N VAL A 19 -3.36 3.74 45.81
CA VAL A 19 -2.65 5.03 45.99
C VAL A 19 -3.07 6.11 44.98
N LEU A 20 -3.93 5.78 44.01
CA LEU A 20 -4.16 6.65 42.84
C LEU A 20 -4.78 8.00 43.22
N ASP A 21 -5.77 8.00 44.11
CA ASP A 21 -6.53 9.20 44.47
C ASP A 21 -5.70 10.13 45.36
N GLU A 22 -4.99 9.56 46.35
CA GLU A 22 -4.04 10.31 47.19
C GLU A 22 -2.91 10.90 46.34
N THR A 23 -2.38 10.13 45.39
CA THR A 23 -1.36 10.62 44.45
C THR A 23 -1.93 11.70 43.54
N ALA A 24 -3.17 11.61 43.08
CA ALA A 24 -3.76 12.62 42.21
C ALA A 24 -3.93 13.98 42.93
N LEU A 25 -4.17 13.96 44.24
CA LEU A 25 -4.24 15.16 45.08
C LEU A 25 -2.87 15.79 45.30
N ALA A 26 -1.83 14.96 45.47
CA ALA A 26 -0.46 15.43 45.73
C ALA A 26 0.33 15.78 44.45
N ASP A 27 0.21 14.96 43.41
CA ASP A 27 0.89 15.10 42.11
C ASP A 27 0.02 14.51 40.97
N ALA A 28 -0.70 15.40 40.30
CA ALA A 28 -1.54 15.05 39.16
C ALA A 28 -0.78 14.40 38.00
N ARG A 29 0.50 14.76 37.77
CA ARG A 29 1.30 14.19 36.68
C ARG A 29 1.74 12.76 37.03
N LEU A 30 2.19 12.53 38.26
CA LEU A 30 2.52 11.18 38.72
C LEU A 30 1.29 10.25 38.66
N ALA A 31 0.12 10.74 39.09
CA ALA A 31 -1.14 10.01 38.95
C ALA A 31 -1.54 9.78 37.47
N GLY A 32 -1.11 10.66 36.57
CA GLY A 32 -1.20 10.46 35.13
C GLY A 32 -0.38 9.26 34.65
N TRP A 33 0.86 9.10 35.12
CA TRP A 33 1.68 7.92 34.83
C TRP A 33 1.12 6.63 35.43
N TYR A 34 0.54 6.69 36.63
CA TYR A 34 -0.17 5.52 37.20
C TYR A 34 -1.37 5.13 36.34
N SER A 35 -2.06 6.11 35.76
CA SER A 35 -3.15 5.84 34.82
C SER A 35 -2.67 5.17 33.54
N VAL A 36 -1.43 5.43 33.07
CA VAL A 36 -0.84 4.67 31.94
C VAL A 36 -0.67 3.21 32.31
N TRP A 37 -0.07 2.92 33.47
CA TRP A 37 0.19 1.55 33.91
C TRP A 37 -1.09 0.77 34.22
N LEU A 38 -2.11 1.44 34.75
CA LEU A 38 -3.45 0.84 34.92
C LEU A 38 -4.08 0.54 33.57
N GLY A 39 -3.99 1.45 32.59
CA GLY A 39 -4.45 1.19 31.22
C GLY A 39 -3.82 -0.05 30.60
N ALA A 40 -2.50 -0.19 30.73
CA ALA A 40 -1.76 -1.34 30.22
C ALA A 40 -2.13 -2.65 30.94
N ALA A 41 -2.38 -2.60 32.26
CA ALA A 41 -2.80 -3.78 33.03
C ALA A 41 -4.17 -4.31 32.59
N TYR A 42 -5.16 -3.42 32.39
CA TYR A 42 -6.49 -3.81 31.89
C TYR A 42 -6.45 -4.28 30.43
N GLU A 43 -5.60 -3.69 29.61
CA GLU A 43 -5.38 -4.12 28.22
C GLU A 43 -4.82 -5.55 28.15
N ASN A 44 -3.86 -5.88 29.02
CA ASN A 44 -3.28 -7.23 29.11
C ASN A 44 -4.31 -8.32 29.44
N GLU A 45 -5.44 -7.96 30.04
CA GLU A 45 -6.54 -8.88 30.36
C GLU A 45 -7.71 -8.82 29.39
N GLY A 46 -7.61 -8.01 28.34
CA GLY A 46 -8.67 -7.83 27.35
C GLY A 46 -9.81 -6.92 27.80
N ASP A 47 -9.72 -6.28 28.97
CA ASP A 47 -10.66 -5.23 29.40
C ASP A 47 -10.31 -3.89 28.75
N ASN A 48 -10.57 -3.84 27.44
CA ASN A 48 -10.29 -2.69 26.60
C ASN A 48 -11.08 -1.45 27.04
N GLN A 49 -12.29 -1.62 27.57
CA GLN A 49 -13.14 -0.49 27.97
C GLN A 49 -12.55 0.25 29.17
N THR A 50 -12.14 -0.48 30.21
CA THR A 50 -11.52 0.11 31.40
C THR A 50 -10.13 0.64 31.09
N SER A 51 -9.38 -0.05 30.24
CA SER A 51 -8.08 0.41 29.74
C SER A 51 -8.15 1.80 29.09
N ILE A 52 -9.09 1.97 28.16
CA ILE A 52 -9.34 3.23 27.45
C ILE A 52 -9.69 4.37 28.43
N ALA A 53 -10.49 4.10 29.47
CA ALA A 53 -10.83 5.11 30.47
C ALA A 53 -9.59 5.61 31.25
N HIS A 54 -8.66 4.70 31.58
CA HIS A 54 -7.40 5.06 32.24
C HIS A 54 -6.44 5.79 31.30
N TYR A 55 -6.36 5.40 30.02
CA TYR A 55 -5.60 6.15 29.02
C TYR A 55 -6.14 7.57 28.77
N LYS A 56 -7.47 7.78 28.78
CA LYS A 56 -8.07 9.14 28.74
C LYS A 56 -7.61 9.98 29.93
N LYS A 57 -7.67 9.41 31.15
CA LYS A 57 -7.20 10.09 32.37
C LYS A 57 -5.72 10.42 32.29
N ALA A 58 -4.88 9.50 31.80
CA ALA A 58 -3.45 9.75 31.59
C ALA A 58 -3.20 10.93 30.64
N ARG A 59 -3.87 10.97 29.48
CA ARG A 59 -3.75 12.08 28.52
C ARG A 59 -4.19 13.41 29.10
N SER A 60 -5.26 13.43 29.90
CA SER A 60 -5.73 14.67 30.55
C SER A 60 -4.74 15.23 31.58
N ARG A 61 -3.96 14.36 32.22
CA ARG A 61 -3.05 14.71 33.33
C ARG A 61 -1.60 14.94 32.89
N LEU A 62 -1.16 14.26 31.83
CA LEU A 62 0.21 14.32 31.31
C LEU A 62 0.30 15.22 30.08
N SER A 63 -0.35 14.81 29.01
CA SER A 63 -0.34 15.50 27.72
C SER A 63 -1.39 14.87 26.81
N ALA A 64 -2.12 15.71 26.07
CA ALA A 64 -3.00 15.25 25.01
C ALA A 64 -2.24 14.45 23.93
N TRP A 65 -0.92 14.62 23.81
CA TRP A 65 -0.06 13.98 22.81
C TRP A 65 0.60 12.68 23.31
N LEU A 66 0.27 12.24 24.53
CA LEU A 66 0.79 10.99 25.06
C LEU A 66 0.35 9.80 24.19
N ASN A 67 1.32 9.06 23.65
CA ASN A 67 1.07 7.92 22.77
C ASN A 67 0.73 6.67 23.59
N VAL A 68 -0.57 6.42 23.75
CA VAL A 68 -1.14 5.24 24.41
C VAL A 68 -2.21 4.62 23.50
N PRO A 69 -2.43 3.29 23.56
CA PRO A 69 -3.43 2.60 22.75
C PRO A 69 -4.84 3.01 23.19
N PHE A 70 -5.33 4.11 22.63
CA PHE A 70 -6.61 4.71 22.90
C PHE A 70 -7.50 4.60 21.65
N LYS A 71 -8.66 3.96 21.77
CA LYS A 71 -9.71 3.96 20.74
C LYS A 71 -10.92 4.79 21.21
N GLY A 72 -11.30 5.81 20.46
CA GLY A 72 -12.54 6.56 20.64
C GLY A 72 -13.75 5.88 19.99
N GLU A 73 -14.96 6.35 20.32
CA GLU A 73 -16.22 5.98 19.62
C GLU A 73 -16.20 6.40 18.14
N ILE A 74 -15.42 7.44 17.82
CA ILE A 74 -15.15 7.86 16.44
C ILE A 74 -14.30 6.79 15.74
N ASP A 75 -13.27 6.23 16.40
CA ASP A 75 -12.39 5.20 15.80
C ASP A 75 -13.16 3.91 15.49
N THR A 76 -14.15 3.54 16.31
CA THR A 76 -15.01 2.37 16.09
C THR A 76 -16.02 2.58 14.96
N ARG A 77 -16.54 3.80 14.77
CA ARG A 77 -17.38 4.16 13.60
C ARG A 77 -16.57 4.28 12.31
N ILE A 78 -15.38 4.85 12.40
CA ILE A 78 -14.45 5.02 11.29
C ILE A 78 -13.92 3.66 10.79
N GLU A 79 -13.61 2.72 11.70
CA GLU A 79 -13.28 1.33 11.33
C GLU A 79 -14.50 0.60 10.70
N ALA A 80 -15.73 0.93 11.09
CA ALA A 80 -16.96 0.33 10.55
C ALA A 80 -17.38 0.87 9.16
N GLU A 81 -16.97 2.08 8.78
CA GLU A 81 -17.28 2.71 7.48
C GLU A 81 -16.07 2.76 6.50
N GLY A 82 -14.91 2.25 6.94
CA GLY A 82 -13.61 2.85 6.60
C GLY A 82 -12.94 2.51 5.28
N ALA A 83 -13.31 1.44 4.57
CA ALA A 83 -12.60 1.04 3.35
C ALA A 83 -13.56 0.68 2.21
N LYS A 84 -13.45 1.42 1.11
CA LYS A 84 -14.26 1.27 -0.11
C LYS A 84 -13.49 0.63 -1.26
N THR A 85 -12.16 0.65 -1.20
CA THR A 85 -11.27 0.06 -2.21
C THR A 85 -10.36 -0.99 -1.58
N SER A 86 -9.83 -1.87 -2.41
CA SER A 86 -8.87 -2.88 -1.97
C SER A 86 -7.59 -2.25 -1.40
N LEU A 87 -7.15 -1.14 -1.99
CA LEU A 87 -6.02 -0.37 -1.50
C LEU A 87 -6.26 0.21 -0.10
N GLN A 88 -7.44 0.78 0.15
CA GLN A 88 -7.81 1.24 1.51
C GLN A 88 -7.75 0.10 2.50
N ARG A 89 -8.32 -1.07 2.15
CA ARG A 89 -8.29 -2.26 3.02
C ARG A 89 -6.85 -2.66 3.37
N THR A 90 -5.95 -2.72 2.38
CA THR A 90 -4.54 -3.07 2.60
C THR A 90 -3.82 -2.06 3.48
N LEU A 91 -3.98 -0.75 3.21
CA LEU A 91 -3.29 0.28 3.96
C LEU A 91 -3.79 0.38 5.42
N LEU A 92 -5.10 0.28 5.63
CA LEU A 92 -5.71 0.34 6.95
C LEU A 92 -5.41 -0.92 7.78
N ALA A 93 -5.44 -2.10 7.17
CA ALA A 93 -5.00 -3.34 7.82
C ALA A 93 -3.52 -3.26 8.22
N THR A 94 -2.65 -2.72 7.34
CA THR A 94 -1.24 -2.51 7.67
C THR A 94 -1.07 -1.53 8.84
N ASN A 95 -1.82 -0.42 8.85
CA ASN A 95 -1.78 0.56 9.93
C ASN A 95 -2.25 -0.01 11.28
N HIS A 96 -3.20 -0.95 11.27
CA HIS A 96 -3.67 -1.65 12.47
C HIS A 96 -2.53 -2.39 13.18
N HIS A 97 -1.54 -2.88 12.42
CA HIS A 97 -0.33 -3.51 12.96
C HIS A 97 0.77 -2.51 13.37
N GLY A 98 0.49 -1.20 13.31
CA GLY A 98 1.35 -0.14 13.81
C GLY A 98 2.40 0.38 12.82
N PRO A 99 3.21 1.38 13.24
CA PRO A 99 4.14 2.08 12.35
C PRO A 99 5.28 1.20 11.81
N GLN A 100 5.64 0.12 12.53
CA GLN A 100 6.63 -0.83 12.03
C GLN A 100 6.12 -1.60 10.82
N ALA A 101 4.87 -2.09 10.85
CA ALA A 101 4.26 -2.79 9.72
C ALA A 101 4.11 -1.87 8.49
N VAL A 102 3.81 -0.59 8.71
CA VAL A 102 3.83 0.43 7.64
C VAL A 102 5.23 0.58 7.06
N GLY A 103 6.26 0.64 7.91
CA GLY A 103 7.66 0.67 7.46
C GLY A 103 8.06 -0.57 6.66
N ASP A 104 7.60 -1.76 7.06
CA ASP A 104 7.87 -3.01 6.36
C ASP A 104 7.18 -3.03 4.98
N LEU A 105 5.95 -2.52 4.87
CA LEU A 105 5.26 -2.34 3.58
C LEU A 105 6.03 -1.39 2.67
N VAL A 106 6.44 -0.22 3.17
CA VAL A 106 7.25 0.76 2.44
C VAL A 106 8.55 0.13 1.94
N TRP A 107 9.23 -0.66 2.78
CA TRP A 107 10.44 -1.36 2.41
C TRP A 107 10.19 -2.35 1.25
N LYS A 108 9.11 -3.15 1.35
CA LYS A 108 8.72 -4.10 0.28
C LYS A 108 8.42 -3.38 -1.04
N LEU A 109 7.64 -2.29 -1.00
CA LEU A 109 7.31 -1.48 -2.18
C LEU A 109 8.58 -0.93 -2.85
N ASN A 110 9.49 -0.35 -2.05
CA ASN A 110 10.76 0.18 -2.55
C ASN A 110 11.67 -0.92 -3.10
N ASN A 111 11.66 -2.12 -2.51
CA ASN A 111 12.44 -3.24 -2.99
C ASN A 111 11.98 -3.66 -4.40
N GLN A 112 10.68 -3.71 -4.68
CA GLN A 112 10.20 -4.02 -6.03
C GLN A 112 10.61 -2.96 -7.07
N ALA A 113 10.50 -1.68 -6.72
CA ALA A 113 10.97 -0.60 -7.59
C ALA A 113 12.50 -0.65 -7.82
N LYS A 114 13.26 -1.13 -6.83
CA LYS A 114 14.71 -1.37 -6.96
C LYS A 114 14.99 -2.52 -7.93
N VAL A 115 14.31 -3.66 -7.80
CA VAL A 115 14.47 -4.81 -8.70
C VAL A 115 14.15 -4.43 -10.15
N LEU A 116 13.08 -3.66 -10.38
CA LEU A 116 12.70 -3.19 -11.71
C LEU A 116 13.82 -2.38 -12.41
N LEU A 117 14.61 -1.62 -11.64
CA LEU A 117 15.71 -0.81 -12.16
C LEU A 117 17.08 -1.50 -12.13
N ASP A 118 17.16 -2.71 -11.59
CA ASP A 118 18.41 -3.46 -11.51
C ASP A 118 18.78 -3.98 -12.90
N GLY A 119 19.87 -3.45 -13.48
CA GLY A 119 20.38 -3.89 -14.77
C GLY A 119 20.92 -5.33 -14.78
N THR A 120 21.12 -5.93 -13.61
CA THR A 120 21.55 -7.34 -13.47
C THR A 120 20.39 -8.30 -13.20
N ALA A 121 19.20 -7.79 -12.87
CA ALA A 121 18.02 -8.60 -12.68
C ALA A 121 17.49 -9.13 -14.02
N SER A 122 17.07 -10.39 -14.05
CA SER A 122 16.47 -11.00 -15.24
C SER A 122 15.11 -10.40 -15.57
N SER A 123 14.66 -10.54 -16.83
CA SER A 123 13.31 -10.09 -17.25
C SER A 123 12.22 -10.66 -16.34
N ARG A 124 12.27 -11.96 -16.05
CA ARG A 124 11.34 -12.64 -15.12
C ARG A 124 11.34 -12.04 -13.72
N ALA A 125 12.50 -11.63 -13.20
CA ALA A 125 12.58 -10.99 -11.89
C ALA A 125 11.94 -9.59 -11.90
N LYS A 126 12.07 -8.86 -13.00
CA LYS A 126 11.43 -7.55 -13.19
C LYS A 126 9.92 -7.67 -13.36
N GLU A 127 9.44 -8.66 -14.12
CA GLU A 127 8.02 -8.99 -14.27
C GLU A 127 7.41 -9.36 -12.91
N GLU A 128 8.09 -10.24 -12.16
CA GLU A 128 7.65 -10.62 -10.81
C GLU A 128 7.62 -9.44 -9.85
N ALA A 129 8.58 -8.52 -9.94
CA ALA A 129 8.58 -7.32 -9.12
C ALA A 129 7.36 -6.42 -9.39
N VAL A 130 6.94 -6.27 -10.65
CA VAL A 130 5.73 -5.52 -11.01
C VAL A 130 4.48 -6.25 -10.53
N ARG A 131 4.41 -7.59 -10.66
CA ARG A 131 3.31 -8.41 -10.12
C ARG A 131 3.17 -8.26 -8.61
N MET A 132 4.26 -8.49 -7.87
CA MET A 132 4.31 -8.35 -6.41
C MET A 132 3.97 -6.93 -5.96
N TYR A 133 4.36 -5.91 -6.72
CA TYR A 133 3.98 -4.53 -6.39
C TYR A 133 2.47 -4.34 -6.43
N GLY A 134 1.77 -4.86 -7.46
CA GLY A 134 0.31 -4.85 -7.53
C GLY A 134 -0.35 -5.56 -6.33
N GLU A 135 0.16 -6.72 -5.92
CA GLU A 135 -0.34 -7.43 -4.73
C GLU A 135 -0.17 -6.61 -3.45
N LEU A 136 0.95 -5.92 -3.29
CA LEU A 136 1.20 -5.05 -2.13
C LEU A 136 0.25 -3.85 -2.09
N LEU A 137 -0.36 -3.48 -3.21
CA LEU A 137 -1.44 -2.49 -3.28
C LEU A 137 -2.81 -3.10 -2.99
N GLY A 138 -2.94 -4.42 -2.90
CA GLY A 138 -4.22 -5.12 -2.73
C GLY A 138 -4.97 -5.38 -4.04
N PHE A 139 -4.30 -5.33 -5.19
CA PHE A 139 -4.89 -5.77 -6.45
C PHE A 139 -4.71 -7.28 -6.65
N ASP A 140 -5.62 -7.89 -7.41
CA ASP A 140 -5.44 -9.23 -7.95
C ASP A 140 -4.41 -9.14 -9.07
N ALA A 141 -3.14 -9.48 -8.76
CA ALA A 141 -2.02 -9.35 -9.68
C ALA A 141 -1.45 -10.71 -10.10
N SER A 142 -1.43 -10.96 -11.41
CA SER A 142 -1.04 -12.25 -12.01
C SER A 142 -0.04 -12.08 -13.15
N ARG A 143 0.55 -13.20 -13.59
CA ARG A 143 1.40 -13.29 -14.80
C ARG A 143 0.80 -14.28 -15.80
N PRO A 144 -0.18 -13.84 -16.61
CA PRO A 144 -0.91 -14.73 -17.52
C PRO A 144 -0.01 -15.52 -18.48
N ASP A 145 1.05 -14.90 -19.00
CA ASP A 145 2.03 -15.54 -19.88
C ASP A 145 2.70 -16.76 -19.21
N ASN A 146 3.00 -16.67 -17.92
CA ASN A 146 3.64 -17.72 -17.14
C ASN A 146 2.64 -18.75 -16.61
N GLU A 147 1.41 -18.32 -16.28
CA GLU A 147 0.37 -19.17 -15.70
C GLU A 147 -0.40 -19.98 -16.76
N PHE A 148 -0.69 -19.36 -17.92
CA PHE A 148 -1.53 -19.93 -18.99
C PHE A 148 -0.81 -20.07 -20.33
N GLY A 149 0.42 -19.57 -20.44
CA GLY A 149 1.17 -19.55 -21.72
C GLY A 149 0.69 -18.47 -22.69
N LEU A 150 -0.22 -17.58 -22.27
CA LEU A 150 -0.91 -16.61 -23.11
C LEU A 150 -1.26 -15.35 -22.29
N GLY A 151 -1.29 -14.18 -22.95
CA GLY A 151 -1.67 -12.92 -22.34
C GLY A 151 -0.47 -12.05 -21.96
N PRO A 152 -0.71 -10.87 -21.35
CA PRO A 152 0.36 -9.96 -20.92
C PRO A 152 1.33 -10.58 -19.92
N ASP A 153 2.52 -9.99 -19.81
CA ASP A 153 3.50 -10.38 -18.79
C ASP A 153 2.97 -10.15 -17.37
N VAL A 154 2.25 -9.05 -17.13
CA VAL A 154 1.64 -8.76 -15.83
C VAL A 154 0.27 -8.10 -16.00
N THR A 155 -0.69 -8.48 -15.15
CA THR A 155 -1.96 -7.76 -15.02
C THR A 155 -2.23 -7.41 -13.56
N TRP A 156 -2.84 -6.25 -13.33
CA TRP A 156 -3.40 -5.85 -12.04
C TRP A 156 -4.89 -5.62 -12.22
N ILE A 157 -5.72 -6.28 -11.40
CA ILE A 157 -7.17 -6.11 -11.40
C ILE A 157 -7.61 -5.64 -10.02
N ASP A 158 -8.35 -4.54 -9.98
CA ASP A 158 -9.01 -4.12 -8.75
C ASP A 158 -10.25 -5.02 -8.52
N PRO A 159 -10.28 -5.82 -7.43
CA PRO A 159 -11.37 -6.76 -7.19
C PRO A 159 -12.72 -6.08 -6.96
N ASP A 160 -12.73 -4.82 -6.50
CA ASP A 160 -13.95 -4.07 -6.17
C ASP A 160 -14.50 -3.34 -7.40
N THR A 161 -13.64 -2.63 -8.13
CA THR A 161 -14.08 -1.81 -9.27
C THR A 161 -14.05 -2.55 -10.61
N LYS A 162 -13.40 -3.72 -10.64
CA LYS A 162 -13.08 -4.46 -11.87
C LYS A 162 -12.36 -3.60 -12.91
N ALA A 163 -11.56 -2.61 -12.47
CA ALA A 163 -10.66 -1.88 -13.34
C ALA A 163 -9.31 -2.61 -13.45
N GLY A 164 -8.73 -2.62 -14.65
CA GLY A 164 -7.49 -3.34 -14.93
C GLY A 164 -6.34 -2.45 -15.42
N ALA A 165 -5.11 -2.84 -15.12
CA ALA A 165 -3.89 -2.34 -15.75
C ALA A 165 -3.04 -3.51 -16.24
N ALA A 166 -2.65 -3.50 -17.53
CA ALA A 166 -1.88 -4.56 -18.15
C ALA A 166 -0.50 -4.06 -18.60
N PHE A 167 0.51 -4.90 -18.42
CA PHE A 167 1.91 -4.56 -18.65
C PHE A 167 2.59 -5.63 -19.52
N GLU A 168 3.39 -5.15 -20.47
CA GLU A 168 4.29 -5.93 -21.32
C GLU A 168 5.72 -5.39 -21.10
N LEU A 169 6.59 -6.14 -20.46
CA LEU A 169 7.92 -5.68 -20.06
C LEU A 169 8.94 -5.97 -21.18
N LYS A 170 9.46 -4.91 -21.77
CA LYS A 170 10.58 -4.90 -22.71
C LYS A 170 11.79 -4.17 -22.12
N THR A 171 12.09 -4.45 -20.85
CA THR A 171 13.12 -3.75 -20.06
C THR A 171 14.55 -4.04 -20.50
N GLU A 172 14.80 -5.12 -21.25
CA GLU A 172 16.12 -5.54 -21.73
C GLU A 172 16.51 -4.93 -23.09
N LYS A 173 15.64 -4.12 -23.71
CA LYS A 173 15.96 -3.50 -25.00
C LYS A 173 17.09 -2.47 -24.84
N LEU A 174 17.97 -2.39 -25.83
CA LEU A 174 18.99 -1.34 -25.89
C LEU A 174 18.36 0.02 -26.20
N TYR A 175 18.98 1.10 -25.70
CA TYR A 175 18.59 2.46 -26.03
C TYR A 175 19.37 2.96 -27.27
N PRO A 176 18.72 3.61 -28.26
CA PRO A 176 17.26 3.78 -28.37
C PRO A 176 16.56 2.46 -28.75
N ALA A 177 15.40 2.21 -28.14
CA ALA A 177 14.65 0.98 -28.39
C ALA A 177 13.96 1.01 -29.75
N GLU A 178 13.94 -0.13 -30.45
CA GLU A 178 13.14 -0.29 -31.67
C GLU A 178 11.98 -1.25 -31.42
N TYR A 179 10.75 -0.75 -31.43
CA TYR A 179 9.54 -1.54 -31.26
C TYR A 179 9.05 -2.06 -32.61
N THR A 180 9.16 -3.37 -32.80
CA THR A 180 8.99 -4.05 -34.08
C THR A 180 7.54 -4.45 -34.36
N LYS A 181 7.25 -4.85 -35.60
CA LYS A 181 5.96 -5.42 -35.99
C LYS A 181 5.58 -6.64 -35.15
N ALA A 182 6.55 -7.48 -34.77
CA ALA A 182 6.31 -8.67 -33.95
C ALA A 182 5.83 -8.31 -32.55
N GLU A 183 6.48 -7.33 -31.91
CA GLU A 183 6.13 -6.87 -30.55
C GLU A 183 4.78 -6.14 -30.54
N VAL A 184 4.50 -5.33 -31.58
CA VAL A 184 3.18 -4.71 -31.74
C VAL A 184 2.09 -5.76 -31.99
N GLY A 185 2.38 -6.80 -32.77
CA GLY A 185 1.47 -7.94 -32.96
C GLY A 185 1.20 -8.69 -31.66
N GLN A 186 2.24 -8.92 -30.85
CA GLN A 186 2.10 -9.52 -29.51
C GLN A 186 1.20 -8.66 -28.61
N ALA A 187 1.43 -7.35 -28.56
CA ALA A 187 0.60 -6.42 -27.80
C ALA A 187 -0.89 -6.46 -28.21
N HIS A 188 -1.20 -6.55 -29.51
CA HIS A 188 -2.58 -6.72 -29.98
C HIS A 188 -3.19 -8.05 -29.50
N ASN A 189 -2.43 -9.15 -29.59
CA ASN A 189 -2.90 -10.44 -29.10
C ASN A 189 -3.19 -10.39 -27.59
N HIS A 190 -2.36 -9.68 -26.82
CA HIS A 190 -2.56 -9.52 -25.37
C HIS A 190 -3.82 -8.69 -25.07
N ILE A 191 -4.06 -7.60 -25.81
CA ILE A 191 -5.30 -6.82 -25.69
C ILE A 191 -6.53 -7.68 -26.01
N GLN A 192 -6.46 -8.49 -27.07
CA GLN A 192 -7.55 -9.40 -27.43
C GLN A 192 -7.78 -10.45 -26.34
N TRP A 193 -6.71 -11.04 -25.80
CA TRP A 193 -6.80 -12.01 -24.70
C TRP A 193 -7.46 -11.40 -23.46
N LEU A 194 -7.13 -10.16 -23.10
CA LEU A 194 -7.78 -9.45 -21.99
C LEU A 194 -9.29 -9.30 -22.21
N ALA A 195 -9.71 -8.96 -23.43
CA ALA A 195 -11.11 -8.83 -23.78
C ALA A 195 -11.86 -10.17 -23.79
N GLU A 196 -11.18 -11.29 -24.05
CA GLU A 196 -11.78 -12.62 -24.13
C GLU A 196 -11.82 -13.35 -22.78
N THR A 197 -10.75 -13.24 -21.99
CA THR A 197 -10.59 -13.97 -20.72
C THR A 197 -11.13 -13.16 -19.55
N GLU A 198 -10.87 -11.86 -19.52
CA GLU A 198 -11.20 -10.96 -18.40
C GLU A 198 -12.36 -10.02 -18.76
N LYS A 199 -13.48 -10.59 -19.21
CA LYS A 199 -14.63 -9.86 -19.81
C LYS A 199 -15.30 -8.86 -18.88
N GLU A 200 -15.24 -9.12 -17.58
CA GLU A 200 -15.84 -8.25 -16.56
C GLU A 200 -14.89 -7.11 -16.15
N THR A 201 -13.64 -7.15 -16.60
CA THR A 201 -12.62 -6.16 -16.26
C THR A 201 -12.54 -5.06 -17.32
N ALA A 202 -12.63 -3.82 -16.86
CA ALA A 202 -12.47 -2.63 -17.69
C ALA A 202 -10.98 -2.35 -17.94
N TRP A 203 -10.53 -2.60 -19.16
CA TRP A 203 -9.17 -2.35 -19.63
C TRP A 203 -9.10 -1.06 -20.46
N GLU A 204 -8.15 -0.18 -20.15
CA GLU A 204 -7.91 1.05 -20.92
C GLU A 204 -6.84 0.87 -22.02
N GLY A 205 -6.14 -0.27 -22.00
CA GLY A 205 -5.14 -0.65 -23.00
C GLY A 205 -4.01 -1.48 -22.39
N LEU A 206 -2.85 -1.44 -23.04
CA LEU A 206 -1.63 -2.15 -22.64
C LEU A 206 -0.46 -1.16 -22.53
N LEU A 207 0.28 -1.24 -21.42
CA LEU A 207 1.53 -0.52 -21.22
C LEU A 207 2.71 -1.40 -21.63
N ILE A 208 3.43 -1.04 -22.67
CA ILE A 208 4.77 -1.57 -22.93
C ILE A 208 5.75 -0.84 -22.01
N VAL A 209 6.39 -1.56 -21.09
CA VAL A 209 7.36 -1.03 -20.13
C VAL A 209 8.78 -1.26 -20.65
N GLY A 210 9.48 -0.22 -21.08
CA GLY A 210 10.82 -0.37 -21.64
C GLY A 210 11.57 0.96 -21.83
N PRO A 211 12.73 0.97 -22.49
CA PRO A 211 13.47 2.20 -22.75
C PRO A 211 12.77 3.08 -23.80
N PRO A 212 13.01 4.40 -23.79
CA PRO A 212 12.53 5.29 -24.85
C PRO A 212 13.09 4.88 -26.22
N GLY A 213 12.31 5.13 -27.28
CA GLY A 213 12.64 4.65 -28.62
C GLY A 213 11.60 4.97 -29.69
N VAL A 214 11.67 4.24 -30.80
CA VAL A 214 10.81 4.41 -31.98
C VAL A 214 10.00 3.14 -32.26
N CYS A 215 8.83 3.29 -32.88
CA CYS A 215 8.05 2.19 -33.43
C CYS A 215 8.37 2.07 -34.93
N LYS A 216 8.77 0.89 -35.40
CA LYS A 216 9.16 0.70 -36.81
C LYS A 216 8.00 0.98 -37.77
N GLY A 217 8.30 1.57 -38.92
CA GLY A 217 7.34 1.92 -39.97
C GLY A 217 6.47 0.77 -40.46
N GLU A 218 6.97 -0.47 -40.42
CA GLU A 218 6.20 -1.66 -40.80
C GLU A 218 5.21 -2.12 -39.72
N ALA A 219 5.28 -1.57 -38.50
CA ALA A 219 4.36 -1.87 -37.41
C ALA A 219 3.09 -1.00 -37.48
N SER A 220 1.99 -1.54 -36.95
CA SER A 220 0.67 -0.87 -36.95
C SER A 220 0.06 -0.91 -35.54
N PRO A 221 0.58 -0.12 -34.59
CA PRO A 221 0.04 -0.08 -33.22
C PRO A 221 -1.36 0.54 -33.18
N SER A 222 -2.24 0.01 -32.32
CA SER A 222 -3.55 0.62 -32.04
C SER A 222 -3.41 1.84 -31.13
N ASP A 223 -4.52 2.56 -30.94
CA ASP A 223 -4.60 3.68 -29.99
C ASP A 223 -4.58 3.23 -28.51
N ASN A 224 -4.62 1.92 -28.26
CA ASN A 224 -4.64 1.31 -26.93
C ASN A 224 -3.28 0.73 -26.50
N ILE A 225 -2.22 0.94 -27.28
CA ILE A 225 -0.85 0.54 -26.92
C ILE A 225 -0.04 1.77 -26.57
N TYR A 226 0.50 1.79 -25.36
CA TYR A 226 1.26 2.90 -24.81
C TYR A 226 2.67 2.46 -24.45
N LEU A 227 3.64 3.35 -24.62
CA LEU A 227 4.99 3.18 -24.10
C LEU A 227 5.07 3.87 -22.73
N CYS A 228 5.44 3.10 -21.72
CA CYS A 228 5.83 3.59 -20.40
C CYS A 228 7.32 3.35 -20.21
N GLU A 229 8.09 4.38 -19.89
CA GLU A 229 9.49 4.19 -19.57
C GLU A 229 9.66 3.41 -18.27
N THR A 230 10.62 2.47 -18.21
CA THR A 230 10.91 1.69 -16.99
C THR A 230 11.17 2.60 -15.79
N GLN A 231 11.90 3.70 -16.02
CA GLN A 231 12.20 4.72 -15.02
C GLN A 231 10.94 5.45 -14.55
N ALA A 232 9.98 5.70 -15.44
CA ALA A 232 8.72 6.37 -15.08
C ALA A 232 7.84 5.48 -14.19
N LEU A 233 7.74 4.18 -14.50
CA LEU A 233 7.05 3.22 -13.63
C LEU A 233 7.71 3.14 -12.26
N ALA A 234 9.04 2.94 -12.21
CA ALA A 234 9.77 2.87 -10.96
C ALA A 234 9.69 4.17 -10.13
N ALA A 235 9.68 5.34 -10.78
CA ALA A 235 9.49 6.62 -10.11
C ALA A 235 8.10 6.73 -9.48
N ARG A 236 7.04 6.32 -10.20
CA ARG A 236 5.68 6.30 -9.66
C ARG A 236 5.54 5.31 -8.50
N MET A 237 6.19 4.14 -8.59
CA MET A 237 6.25 3.16 -7.50
C MET A 237 6.87 3.74 -6.22
N ARG A 238 7.96 4.50 -6.36
CA ARG A 238 8.63 5.17 -5.24
C ARG A 238 7.83 6.36 -4.70
N GLU A 239 7.16 7.10 -5.57
CA GLU A 239 6.28 8.20 -5.17
C GLU A 239 5.18 7.71 -4.23
N PHE A 240 4.51 6.60 -4.59
CA PHE A 240 3.51 5.99 -3.73
C PHE A 240 4.11 5.54 -2.39
N ALA A 241 5.25 4.84 -2.43
CA ALA A 241 5.92 4.37 -1.22
C ALA A 241 6.31 5.52 -0.27
N ALA A 242 6.79 6.64 -0.83
CA ALA A 242 7.12 7.84 -0.06
C ALA A 242 5.88 8.46 0.61
N LYS A 243 4.75 8.57 -0.11
CA LYS A 243 3.48 9.05 0.46
C LYS A 243 3.02 8.21 1.65
N VAL A 244 3.22 6.90 1.59
CA VAL A 244 2.91 5.99 2.71
C VAL A 244 3.90 6.19 3.87
N ASP A 245 5.20 6.32 3.60
CA ASP A 245 6.24 6.50 4.63
C ASP A 245 6.10 7.81 5.39
N ASP A 246 5.65 8.88 4.73
CA ASP A 246 5.37 10.20 5.34
C ASP A 246 4.30 10.15 6.45
N THR A 247 3.56 9.04 6.54
CA THR A 247 2.61 8.82 7.63
C THR A 247 3.26 8.22 8.87
N ARG A 248 4.39 7.51 8.76
CA ARG A 248 4.95 6.65 9.82
C ARG A 248 5.20 7.34 11.16
N GLY A 249 5.61 8.61 11.14
CA GLY A 249 5.87 9.41 12.34
C GLY A 249 4.62 9.97 13.04
N ARG A 250 3.43 9.78 12.47
CA ARG A 250 2.17 10.34 12.97
C ARG A 250 1.49 9.40 13.97
N THR A 251 0.53 9.92 14.73
CA THR A 251 -0.30 9.10 15.63
C THR A 251 -1.15 8.09 14.86
N ALA A 252 -1.65 7.05 15.52
CA ALA A 252 -2.43 6.00 14.85
C ALA A 252 -3.66 6.53 14.09
N ILE A 253 -4.34 7.52 14.65
CA ILE A 253 -5.55 8.16 14.08
C ILE A 253 -5.19 9.05 12.88
N GLU A 254 -4.11 9.83 12.98
CA GLU A 254 -3.63 10.66 11.86
C GLU A 254 -3.15 9.78 10.70
N ARG A 255 -2.42 8.70 10.98
CA ARG A 255 -2.04 7.71 9.96
C ARG A 255 -3.26 7.09 9.33
N TRP A 256 -4.23 6.66 10.15
CA TRP A 256 -5.47 6.08 9.66
C TRP A 256 -6.15 7.04 8.67
N THR A 257 -6.30 8.31 9.05
CA THR A 257 -6.98 9.33 8.25
C THR A 257 -6.28 9.53 6.89
N ILE A 258 -4.97 9.68 6.91
CA ILE A 258 -4.18 9.95 5.69
C ILE A 258 -4.10 8.72 4.80
N LEU A 259 -3.88 7.53 5.38
CA LEU A 259 -3.84 6.28 4.62
C LEU A 259 -5.20 5.94 4.02
N ASN A 260 -6.29 6.24 4.73
CA ASN A 260 -7.63 6.12 4.19
C ASN A 260 -7.85 7.06 2.99
N GLU A 261 -7.41 8.31 3.10
CA GLU A 261 -7.47 9.29 2.02
C GLU A 261 -6.65 8.81 0.81
N ILE A 262 -5.36 8.48 1.00
CA ILE A 262 -4.46 7.96 -0.04
C ILE A 262 -5.09 6.77 -0.75
N GLY A 263 -5.58 5.79 0.01
CA GLY A 263 -6.17 4.58 -0.55
C GLY A 263 -7.45 4.84 -1.35
N GLY A 264 -8.15 5.95 -1.09
CA GLY A 264 -9.36 6.34 -1.79
C GLY A 264 -9.14 7.23 -3.02
N LEU A 265 -7.92 7.73 -3.25
CA LEU A 265 -7.62 8.55 -4.41
C LEU A 265 -7.65 7.72 -5.69
N SER A 266 -8.35 8.21 -6.71
CA SER A 266 -8.50 7.50 -8.00
C SER A 266 -7.17 7.25 -8.70
N GLU A 267 -6.18 8.13 -8.50
CA GLU A 267 -4.86 8.05 -9.13
C GLU A 267 -3.98 6.88 -8.62
N TRP A 268 -4.39 6.24 -7.52
CA TRP A 268 -3.71 5.06 -6.94
C TRP A 268 -4.49 3.76 -7.12
N GLN A 269 -5.68 3.81 -7.73
CA GLN A 269 -6.41 2.60 -8.17
C GLN A 269 -5.82 2.05 -9.47
N ALA A 270 -6.16 0.82 -9.85
CA ALA A 270 -5.58 0.16 -11.04
C ALA A 270 -5.70 1.01 -12.32
N SER A 271 -6.87 1.58 -12.62
CA SER A 271 -7.06 2.52 -13.74
C SER A 271 -6.26 3.81 -13.60
N GLY A 272 -6.14 4.33 -12.37
CA GLY A 272 -5.32 5.50 -12.06
C GLY A 272 -3.85 5.28 -12.38
N TRP A 273 -3.30 4.12 -12.01
CA TRP A 273 -1.95 3.70 -12.39
C TRP A 273 -1.77 3.66 -13.89
N PHE A 274 -2.71 3.04 -14.61
CA PHE A 274 -2.66 2.99 -16.07
C PHE A 274 -2.62 4.40 -16.67
N ARG A 275 -3.58 5.27 -16.33
CA ARG A 275 -3.68 6.63 -16.87
C ARG A 275 -2.46 7.49 -16.55
N ALA A 276 -1.90 7.36 -15.35
CA ALA A 276 -0.71 8.10 -14.95
C ALA A 276 0.53 7.72 -15.77
N LEU A 277 0.60 6.47 -16.24
CA LEU A 277 1.74 5.92 -16.99
C LEU A 277 1.55 5.96 -18.51
N ALA A 278 0.31 5.96 -18.99
CA ALA A 278 -0.09 5.95 -20.41
C ALA A 278 0.10 7.31 -21.10
N LYS A 279 1.30 7.92 -20.97
CA LYS A 279 1.59 9.27 -21.50
C LYS A 279 1.94 9.28 -22.98
N THR A 280 2.54 8.21 -23.49
CA THR A 280 3.05 8.15 -24.86
C THR A 280 2.38 7.02 -25.62
N ARG A 281 1.53 7.35 -26.60
CA ARG A 281 0.96 6.33 -27.50
C ARG A 281 2.05 5.79 -28.41
N LEU A 282 2.19 4.47 -28.51
CA LEU A 282 3.24 3.87 -29.35
C LEU A 282 3.10 4.27 -30.83
N LYS A 283 1.87 4.47 -31.30
CA LYS A 283 1.53 4.98 -32.64
C LYS A 283 2.12 6.36 -32.95
N SER A 284 2.30 7.21 -31.94
CA SER A 284 2.93 8.53 -32.12
C SER A 284 4.44 8.46 -32.36
N LEU A 285 5.07 7.31 -32.08
CA LEU A 285 6.51 7.09 -32.22
C LEU A 285 6.87 6.37 -33.53
N LYS A 286 5.91 6.26 -34.46
CA LYS A 286 6.11 5.54 -35.72
C LYS A 286 7.08 6.30 -36.64
N HIS A 287 8.14 5.63 -37.07
CA HIS A 287 9.16 6.17 -37.98
C HIS A 287 9.51 5.17 -39.09
#